data_AF-A0A9D7FQM9-F1
#
_entry.id   AF-A0A9D7FQM9-F1
#
_cell.length_a   1.000
_cell.length_b   1.000
_cell.length_c   1.000
_cell.angle_alpha   90.00
_cell.angle_beta   90.00
_cell.angle_gamma   90.00
#
_symmetry.space_group_name_H-M   'P 1'
#
loop_
_entity.id
_entity.type
_entity.pdbx_description
1 polymer ?
#
loop_
_entity_poly.entity_id
_entity_poly.type
_entity_poly.pdbx_seq_one_letter_code
_entity_poly.pdbx_strand_id
1 'polypeptide(L)'
;MEPDIVTLAKGLGTGVPIGAMMARKEIMEHLTPGSMAAPSVATPGQAAAVATLETLFEEDYLSRIQELSRHCSKASAIWGRKIPPQNQRSSAGAD
;
A
#
# COMPACT_ATOMS: atom_id res chain seq x y z
N MET A 1 6.52 1.91 14.66
CA MET A 1 5.06 2.01 14.86
C MET A 1 4.51 0.61 14.85
N GLU A 2 3.68 0.27 15.83
CA GLU A 2 3.17 -1.08 16.05
C GLU A 2 1.64 -1.02 16.16
N PRO A 3 0.92 -1.15 15.04
CA PRO A 3 -0.52 -1.02 15.01
C PRO A 3 -1.21 -2.27 15.55
N ASP A 4 -2.35 -2.10 16.21
CA ASP A 4 -3.17 -3.20 16.70
C ASP A 4 -3.94 -3.93 15.58
N ILE A 5 -4.26 -3.19 14.51
CA ILE A 5 -4.96 -3.67 13.31
C ILE A 5 -4.27 -3.08 12.07
N VAL A 6 -4.02 -3.94 11.07
CA VAL A 6 -3.47 -3.59 9.76
C VAL A 6 -4.43 -4.06 8.67
N THR A 7 -4.68 -3.20 7.69
CA THR A 7 -5.42 -3.55 6.47
C THR A 7 -4.52 -3.44 5.24
N LEU A 8 -4.68 -4.38 4.31
CA LEU A 8 -3.89 -4.48 3.08
C LEU A 8 -4.82 -4.73 1.89
N ALA A 9 -4.47 -4.15 0.74
CA ALA A 9 -5.15 -4.32 -0.55
C ALA A 9 -4.18 -3.86 -1.65
N LYS A 10 -4.66 -3.22 -2.72
CA LYS A 10 -3.86 -2.63 -3.81
C LYS A 10 -2.73 -3.56 -4.29
N GLY A 11 -1.49 -3.27 -3.90
CA GLY A 11 -0.30 -4.01 -4.30
C GLY A 11 -0.33 -5.48 -3.85
N LEU A 12 -1.11 -5.84 -2.83
CA LEU A 12 -1.20 -7.21 -2.32
C LEU A 12 -1.56 -8.23 -3.41
N GLY A 13 -2.44 -7.87 -4.35
CA GLY A 13 -2.87 -8.78 -5.43
C GLY A 13 -2.27 -8.47 -6.80
N THR A 14 -1.43 -7.44 -6.92
CA THR A 14 -0.82 -6.98 -8.20
C THR A 14 -1.82 -6.97 -9.39
N GLY A 15 -3.03 -6.45 -9.15
CA GLY A 15 -4.11 -6.37 -10.16
C GLY A 15 -5.22 -7.42 -10.03
N VAL A 16 -5.00 -8.49 -9.25
CA VAL A 16 -6.04 -9.44 -8.86
C VAL A 16 -6.80 -8.93 -7.62
N PRO A 17 -8.15 -8.94 -7.59
CA PRO A 17 -8.90 -8.47 -6.43
C PRO A 17 -8.63 -9.29 -5.16
N ILE A 18 -8.00 -8.67 -4.17
CA ILE A 18 -7.84 -9.21 -2.81
C ILE A 18 -7.64 -8.09 -1.80
N GLY A 19 -8.15 -8.30 -0.58
CA GLY A 19 -7.83 -7.53 0.61
C GLY A 19 -7.56 -8.46 1.79
N ALA A 20 -6.80 -7.97 2.76
CA ALA A 20 -6.50 -8.67 4.00
C ALA A 20 -6.62 -7.71 5.19
N MET A 21 -7.07 -8.25 6.33
CA MET A 21 -7.03 -7.59 7.62
C MET A 21 -6.29 -8.51 8.58
N MET A 22 -5.33 -7.96 9.30
CA MET A 22 -4.58 -8.63 10.36
C MET A 22 -4.75 -7.81 11.62
N ALA A 23 -4.92 -8.47 12.75
CA ALA A 23 -4.95 -7.82 14.06
C ALA A 23 -4.22 -8.68 15.08
N ARG A 24 -3.91 -8.10 16.24
CA ARG A 24 -3.40 -8.87 17.37
C ARG A 24 -4.35 -10.01 17.73
N LYS A 25 -3.79 -11.08 18.31
CA LYS A 25 -4.52 -12.31 18.59
C LYS A 25 -5.73 -12.04 19.50
N GLU A 26 -5.53 -11.27 20.57
CA GLU A 26 -6.57 -10.88 21.53
C GLU A 26 -7.73 -10.13 20.87
N ILE A 27 -7.50 -9.41 19.76
CA ILE A 27 -8.57 -8.75 19.00
C ILE A 27 -9.28 -9.75 18.09
N MET A 28 -8.52 -10.61 17.41
CA MET A 28 -9.06 -11.63 16.51
C MET A 28 -9.92 -12.67 17.25
N GLU A 29 -9.62 -12.96 18.52
CA GLU A 29 -10.39 -13.88 19.38
C GLU A 29 -11.84 -13.42 19.63
N HIS A 30 -12.13 -12.13 19.46
CA HIS A 30 -13.49 -11.60 19.57
C HIS A 30 -14.32 -11.75 18.28
N LEU A 31 -13.72 -12.21 17.18
CA LEU A 31 -14.43 -12.43 15.92
C LEU A 31 -15.16 -13.77 15.94
N THR A 32 -16.47 -13.73 15.78
CA THR A 32 -17.31 -14.93 15.72
C THR A 32 -17.50 -15.41 14.27
N PRO A 33 -17.89 -16.67 14.03
CA PRO A 33 -18.25 -17.11 12.69
C PRO A 33 -19.28 -16.18 12.04
N GLY A 34 -18.96 -15.65 10.85
CA GLY A 34 -19.78 -14.66 10.15
C GLY A 34 -19.45 -13.19 10.48
N SER A 35 -18.63 -12.90 11.49
CA SER A 35 -18.12 -11.54 11.76
C SER A 35 -17.21 -11.01 10.66
N MET A 36 -16.59 -11.91 9.90
CA MET A 36 -15.85 -11.59 8.68
C MET A 36 -16.35 -12.49 7.56
N ALA A 37 -16.67 -11.89 6.41
CA ALA A 37 -16.88 -12.65 5.19
C ALA A 37 -15.50 -13.16 4.72
N ALA A 38 -15.14 -14.38 5.11
CA ALA A 38 -14.00 -15.09 4.54
C ALA A 38 -14.52 -16.12 3.53
N PRO A 39 -14.00 -16.17 2.29
CA PRO A 39 -14.30 -17.26 1.39
C PRO A 39 -13.78 -18.58 1.97
N SER A 40 -14.62 -19.61 1.98
CA SER A 40 -14.31 -20.94 2.51
C SER A 40 -13.42 -21.80 1.60
N VAL A 41 -12.76 -21.21 0.59
CA VAL A 41 -11.87 -21.90 -0.36
C VAL A 41 -10.83 -20.92 -0.89
N ALA A 42 -9.63 -21.40 -1.19
CA ALA A 42 -8.56 -20.55 -1.67
C ALA A 42 -8.91 -19.94 -3.03
N THR A 43 -8.92 -18.61 -3.09
CA THR A 43 -9.31 -17.86 -4.30
C THR A 43 -8.07 -17.50 -5.12
N PRO A 44 -8.21 -17.20 -6.43
CA PRO A 44 -7.11 -16.71 -7.25
C PRO A 44 -6.36 -15.50 -6.63
N GLY A 45 -7.07 -14.67 -5.86
CA GLY A 45 -6.47 -13.56 -5.12
C GLY A 45 -5.43 -14.00 -4.09
N GLN A 46 -5.66 -15.13 -3.40
CA GLN A 46 -4.71 -15.63 -2.41
C GLN A 46 -3.42 -16.15 -3.07
N ALA A 47 -3.54 -16.86 -4.20
CA ALA A 47 -2.37 -17.30 -4.96
C ALA A 47 -1.56 -16.10 -5.48
N ALA A 48 -2.23 -15.06 -5.99
CA ALA A 48 -1.58 -13.81 -6.42
C ALA A 48 -0.88 -13.10 -5.26
N ALA A 49 -1.47 -13.09 -4.06
CA ALA A 49 -0.87 -12.49 -2.88
C ALA A 49 0.37 -13.25 -2.40
N VAL A 50 0.34 -14.59 -2.42
CA VAL A 50 1.52 -15.41 -2.09
C VAL A 50 2.65 -15.09 -3.06
N ALA A 51 2.41 -15.17 -4.38
CA ALA A 51 3.42 -14.87 -5.39
C ALA A 51 3.97 -13.44 -5.26
N THR A 52 3.11 -12.46 -4.98
CA THR A 52 3.53 -11.07 -4.77
C THR A 52 4.46 -10.94 -3.56
N LEU A 53 4.13 -11.58 -2.45
CA LEU A 53 4.95 -11.54 -1.23
C LEU A 53 6.27 -12.30 -1.41
N GLU A 54 6.25 -13.45 -2.08
CA GLU A 54 7.47 -14.20 -2.43
C GLU A 54 8.43 -13.32 -3.23
N THR A 55 7.95 -12.67 -4.30
CA THR A 55 8.76 -11.72 -5.07
C THR A 55 9.24 -10.52 -4.26
N LEU A 56 8.41 -10.00 -3.33
CA LEU A 56 8.79 -8.87 -2.49
C LEU A 56 9.94 -9.22 -1.54
N PHE A 57 9.99 -10.47 -1.08
CA PHE A 57 11.00 -10.99 -0.16
C PHE A 57 12.16 -11.73 -0.85
N GLU A 58 12.20 -11.77 -2.19
CA GLU A 58 13.39 -12.16 -2.93
C GLU A 58 14.58 -11.27 -2.56
N GLU A 59 15.80 -11.85 -2.60
CA GLU A 59 17.03 -11.14 -2.26
C GLU A 59 17.15 -9.84 -3.07
N ASP A 60 17.56 -8.77 -2.37
CA ASP A 60 17.80 -7.43 -2.91
C ASP A 60 16.61 -6.69 -3.55
N TYR A 61 15.40 -7.27 -3.58
CA TYR A 61 14.25 -6.60 -4.21
C TYR A 61 13.88 -5.30 -3.48
N LEU A 62 13.75 -5.35 -2.15
CA LEU A 62 13.46 -4.16 -1.33
C LEU A 62 14.59 -3.13 -1.38
N SER A 63 15.84 -3.57 -1.40
CA SER A 63 17.02 -2.70 -1.51
C SER A 63 17.01 -1.92 -2.83
N ARG A 64 16.71 -2.61 -3.94
CA ARG A 64 16.53 -1.99 -5.27
C ARG A 64 15.38 -0.99 -5.30
N ILE A 65 14.25 -1.30 -4.66
CA ILE A 65 13.14 -0.34 -4.54
C ILE A 65 13.59 0.93 -3.82
N GLN A 66 14.34 0.80 -2.72
CA GLN A 66 14.84 1.96 -1.97
C GLN A 66 15.81 2.80 -2.80
N GLU A 67 16.70 2.17 -3.57
CA GLU A 67 17.63 2.87 -4.45
C GLU A 67 16.90 3.63 -5.56
N LEU A 68 15.97 2.97 -6.24
CA LEU A 68 15.16 3.58 -7.29
C LEU A 68 14.31 4.73 -6.73
N SER A 69 13.69 4.54 -5.56
CA SER A 69 12.91 5.58 -4.88
C SER A 69 13.77 6.81 -4.60
N ARG A 70 14.99 6.61 -4.10
CA ARG A 70 15.94 7.70 -3.85
C ARG A 70 16.32 8.45 -5.12
N HIS A 71 16.50 7.74 -6.23
CA HIS A 71 16.77 8.35 -7.53
C HIS A 71 15.59 9.20 -8.00
N CYS A 72 14.38 8.65 -7.97
CA CYS A 72 13.14 9.37 -8.33
C CYS A 72 12.89 10.60 -7.46
N SER A 73 13.11 10.51 -6.14
CA SER A 73 12.95 11.65 -5.22
C SER A 73 13.93 12.78 -5.53
N LYS A 74 15.20 12.48 -5.86
CA LYS A 74 16.18 13.49 -6.28
C LYS A 74 15.76 14.19 -7.57
N ALA A 75 15.32 13.43 -8.57
CA ALA A 75 14.84 13.97 -9.83
C ALA A 75 13.62 14.88 -9.63
N SER A 76 12.66 14.43 -8.82
CA SER A 76 11.46 15.21 -8.47
C SER A 76 11.82 16.55 -7.80
N ALA A 77 12.79 16.57 -6.87
CA ALA A 77 13.24 17.81 -6.22
C ALA A 77 13.92 18.81 -7.18
N ILE A 78 14.63 18.32 -8.20
CA ILE A 78 15.20 19.20 -9.25
C ILE A 78 14.08 19.78 -10.10
N TRP A 79 13.13 18.94 -10.51
CA TRP A 79 12.04 19.35 -11.39
C TRP A 79 11.05 20.29 -10.69
N GLY A 80 10.75 20.03 -9.42
CA GLY A 80 9.91 20.89 -8.58
C GLY A 80 10.46 22.30 -8.38
N ARG A 81 11.80 22.49 -8.44
CA ARG A 81 12.42 23.83 -8.43
C ARG A 81 12.25 24.59 -9.74
N LYS A 82 12.00 23.89 -10.85
CA LYS A 82 11.81 24.48 -12.18
C LYS A 82 10.34 24.80 -12.48
N ILE A 83 9.42 24.27 -11.67
CA ILE A 83 7.97 24.46 -11.87
C ILE A 83 7.46 25.39 -10.79
N PRO A 84 6.97 26.59 -11.15
CA PRO A 84 6.35 27.47 -10.17
C PRO A 84 5.11 26.79 -9.55
N PRO A 85 4.86 26.99 -8.24
CA PRO A 85 3.70 26.41 -7.57
C PRO A 85 2.39 26.85 -8.26
N GLN A 86 1.54 25.89 -8.62
CA GLN A 86 0.34 26.15 -9.43
C GLN A 86 -0.83 26.80 -8.67
N ASN A 87 -0.70 27.14 -7.37
CA ASN A 87 -1.83 27.62 -6.56
C ASN A 87 -1.73 29.08 -6.05
N GLN A 88 -0.94 29.96 -6.68
CA GLN A 88 -0.93 31.39 -6.33
C GLN A 88 -1.66 32.30 -7.35
N ARG A 89 -2.74 31.80 -8.00
CA ARG A 89 -3.69 32.69 -8.69
C ARG A 89 -4.68 33.22 -7.65
N SER A 90 -4.32 34.40 -7.13
CA SER A 90 -5.06 35.35 -6.31
C SER A 90 -6.57 35.11 -6.15
N SER A 91 -7.02 35.01 -4.90
CA SER A 91 -8.35 35.40 -4.43
C SER A 91 -8.55 36.94 -4.44
N ALA A 92 -7.93 37.65 -5.38
CA ALA A 92 -8.13 39.08 -5.58
C ALA A 92 -9.30 39.26 -6.56
N GLY A 93 -10.49 39.47 -6.01
CA GLY A 93 -11.70 39.71 -6.79
C GLY A 93 -12.95 39.13 -6.13
N ALA A 94 -13.20 39.52 -4.88
CA ALA A 94 -14.51 39.39 -4.25
C ALA A 94 -14.70 40.58 -3.31
N ASP A 95 -14.72 41.77 -3.92
CA ASP A 95 -15.41 42.94 -3.39
C ASP A 95 -16.69 43.12 -4.21
#